data_AF-A0A955PPH2-F1
#
_entry.id   AF-A0A955PPH2-F1
#
_cell.length_a   1.000
_cell.length_b   1.000
_cell.length_c   1.000
_cell.angle_alpha   90.00
_cell.angle_beta   90.00
_cell.angle_gamma   90.00
#
_symmetry.space_group_name_H-M   'P 1'
#
loop_
_entity.id
_entity.type
_entity.pdbx_description
1 polymer ?
#
loop_
_entity_poly.entity_id
_entity_poly.type
_entity_poly.pdbx_seq_one_letter_code
_entity_poly.pdbx_strand_id
1 'polypeptide(L)'
;MPARGLDRSPQDIEPFDVVGQRSETLPPMIGHVGLAIEAAKGKYPSDPIPCRHMYPPLRRSSVSLHVWGSVTLNQEDIDSMEMYLEEIRKEYKRAKVLEDSRRQYIALPHVREVSDELGRTLHRKFSCAGLVLETYRYAEIDLVNTDDEAFPRVSKDDLRGCYPVDQSQVMSGAGLDPSQTEWPVLLPAYLFHSLDRPDEEIRAEPYLPQKGDWFFPRVTV
;
A
#
# COMPACT_ATOMS: atom_id res chain seq x y z
N MET A 1 -7.77 12.18 9.25
CA MET A 1 -9.21 11.82 9.41
C MET A 1 -9.32 10.31 9.44
N PRO A 2 -10.15 9.74 10.34
CA PRO A 2 -10.30 8.29 10.43
C PRO A 2 -10.68 7.67 9.09
N ALA A 3 -10.02 6.58 8.72
CA ALA A 3 -10.31 5.84 7.50
C ALA A 3 -11.74 5.31 7.45
N ARG A 4 -12.36 5.32 6.27
CA ARG A 4 -13.76 4.89 6.10
C ARG A 4 -13.97 4.14 4.80
N GLY A 5 -14.76 3.08 4.86
CA GLY A 5 -15.33 2.46 3.68
C GLY A 5 -16.44 3.37 3.12
N LEU A 6 -16.35 3.75 1.85
CA LEU A 6 -17.31 4.68 1.27
C LEU A 6 -18.65 4.01 0.95
N ASP A 7 -19.73 4.76 1.19
CA ASP A 7 -21.10 4.31 1.00
C ASP A 7 -21.84 5.10 -0.09
N ARG A 8 -22.18 6.37 0.17
CA ARG A 8 -23.00 7.29 -0.63
C ARG A 8 -22.67 8.75 -0.35
N SER A 9 -21.91 9.04 0.71
CA SER A 9 -21.51 10.42 1.02
C SER A 9 -20.26 10.81 0.22
N PRO A 10 -20.27 11.96 -0.47
CA PRO A 10 -19.09 12.42 -1.17
C PRO A 10 -17.95 12.71 -0.20
N GLN A 11 -16.72 12.41 -0.61
CA GLN A 11 -15.50 12.73 0.13
C GLN A 11 -14.65 13.73 -0.63
N ASP A 12 -14.03 14.64 0.11
CA ASP A 12 -12.94 15.45 -0.41
C ASP A 12 -11.64 14.68 -0.19
N ILE A 13 -10.89 14.49 -1.26
CA ILE A 13 -9.61 13.82 -1.28
C ILE A 13 -8.53 14.89 -1.37
N GLU A 14 -7.49 14.77 -0.57
CA GLU A 14 -6.30 15.62 -0.59
C GLU A 14 -5.10 14.86 -1.17
N PRO A 15 -4.05 15.55 -1.63
CA PRO A 15 -2.80 14.91 -2.00
C PRO A 15 -2.26 14.05 -0.85
N PHE A 16 -1.70 12.88 -1.18
CA PHE A 16 -1.16 11.89 -0.24
C PHE A 16 -2.16 11.14 0.65
N ASP A 17 -3.45 11.41 0.51
CA ASP A 17 -4.46 10.53 1.07
C ASP A 17 -4.31 9.11 0.54
N VAL A 18 -4.56 8.14 1.42
CA VAL A 18 -4.49 6.72 1.08
C VAL A 18 -5.84 6.30 0.52
N VAL A 19 -5.85 5.88 -0.75
CA VAL A 19 -7.05 5.42 -1.46
C VAL A 19 -6.97 3.94 -1.76
N GLY A 20 -8.05 3.22 -1.45
CA GLY A 20 -8.11 1.77 -1.49
C GLY A 20 -9.19 1.25 -2.42
N GLN A 21 -8.87 0.19 -3.15
CA GLN A 21 -9.81 -0.59 -3.96
C GLN A 21 -10.06 -1.96 -3.34
N ARG A 22 -11.34 -2.32 -3.23
CA ARG A 22 -11.75 -3.65 -2.79
C ARG A 22 -11.39 -4.71 -3.82
N SER A 23 -11.08 -5.91 -3.34
CA SER A 23 -10.84 -7.07 -4.19
C SER A 23 -12.11 -7.41 -4.99
N GLU A 24 -11.94 -7.76 -6.27
CA GLU A 24 -13.05 -8.23 -7.10
C GLU A 24 -13.52 -9.64 -6.71
N THR A 25 -12.60 -10.45 -6.18
CA THR A 25 -12.85 -11.87 -5.83
C THR A 25 -13.24 -12.05 -4.36
N LEU A 26 -12.78 -11.16 -3.47
CA LEU A 26 -13.13 -11.15 -2.03
C LEU A 26 -13.51 -9.73 -1.58
N PRO A 27 -14.71 -9.22 -1.90
CA PRO A 27 -15.08 -7.80 -1.75
C PRO A 27 -14.90 -7.15 -0.36
N PRO A 28 -15.01 -7.88 0.77
CA PRO A 28 -14.67 -7.32 2.08
C PRO A 28 -13.18 -6.94 2.21
N MET A 29 -12.30 -7.59 1.43
CA MET A 29 -10.84 -7.39 1.43
C MET A 29 -10.44 -6.19 0.58
N ILE A 30 -9.39 -5.49 0.98
CA ILE A 30 -8.78 -4.41 0.19
C ILE A 30 -7.67 -5.00 -0.66
N GLY A 31 -7.89 -5.06 -1.97
CA GLY A 31 -6.98 -5.71 -2.92
C GLY A 31 -5.84 -4.80 -3.39
N HIS A 32 -6.03 -3.48 -3.35
CA HIS A 32 -5.05 -2.53 -3.86
C HIS A 32 -5.16 -1.16 -3.19
N VAL A 33 -4.05 -0.41 -3.18
CA VAL A 33 -3.94 0.89 -2.51
C VAL A 33 -2.96 1.80 -3.25
N GLY A 34 -3.18 3.11 -3.15
CA GLY A 34 -2.30 4.16 -3.67
C GLY A 34 -2.38 5.45 -2.88
N LEU A 35 -1.48 6.38 -3.21
CA LEU A 35 -1.46 7.76 -2.70
C LEU A 35 -2.11 8.69 -3.72
N ALA A 36 -3.13 9.44 -3.34
CA ALA A 36 -3.74 10.45 -4.21
C ALA A 36 -2.69 11.48 -4.70
N ILE A 37 -2.76 11.84 -5.99
CA ILE A 37 -1.82 12.79 -6.62
C ILE A 37 -2.23 14.23 -6.38
N GLU A 38 -3.54 14.49 -6.40
CA GLU A 38 -4.10 15.84 -6.41
C GLU A 38 -5.39 15.89 -5.60
N ALA A 39 -5.72 17.08 -5.13
CA ALA A 39 -6.97 17.32 -4.42
C ALA A 39 -8.16 17.08 -5.37
N ALA A 40 -9.19 16.41 -4.88
CA ALA A 40 -10.38 16.11 -5.65
C ALA A 40 -11.61 16.16 -4.75
N LYS A 41 -12.53 17.07 -5.05
CA LYS A 41 -13.73 17.30 -4.23
C LYS A 41 -14.90 16.43 -4.65
N GLY A 42 -15.76 16.11 -3.70
CA GLY A 42 -17.07 15.54 -3.98
C GLY A 42 -17.05 14.11 -4.53
N LYS A 43 -16.07 13.29 -4.17
CA LYS A 43 -15.83 11.95 -4.73
C LYS A 43 -16.72 10.88 -4.11
N TYR A 44 -17.33 10.08 -4.96
CA TYR A 44 -18.24 9.00 -4.59
C TYR A 44 -17.55 7.64 -4.62
N PRO A 45 -18.13 6.60 -4.00
CA PRO A 45 -17.63 5.25 -4.11
C PRO A 45 -17.47 4.83 -5.57
N SER A 46 -16.35 4.14 -5.83
CA SER A 46 -15.90 3.68 -7.15
C SER A 46 -15.49 4.78 -8.13
N ASP A 47 -15.51 6.07 -7.74
CA ASP A 47 -14.91 7.12 -8.55
C ASP A 47 -13.41 6.85 -8.75
N PRO A 48 -12.88 7.08 -9.97
CA PRO A 48 -11.46 6.92 -10.24
C PRO A 48 -10.67 8.07 -9.60
N ILE A 49 -9.72 7.74 -8.73
CA ILE A 49 -8.81 8.72 -8.12
C ILE A 49 -7.41 8.59 -8.69
N PRO A 50 -6.89 9.63 -9.37
CA PRO A 50 -5.49 9.67 -9.80
C PRO A 50 -4.56 9.47 -8.60
N CYS A 51 -3.73 8.44 -8.65
CA CYS A 51 -2.84 8.07 -7.57
C CYS A 51 -1.48 7.59 -8.07
N ARG A 52 -0.49 7.67 -7.18
CA ARG A 52 0.79 6.98 -7.28
C ARG A 52 0.63 5.65 -6.54
N HIS A 53 0.76 4.56 -7.26
CA HIS A 53 0.57 3.22 -6.69
C HIS A 53 1.44 2.19 -7.40
N MET A 54 1.67 1.08 -6.71
CA MET A 54 2.37 -0.07 -7.26
C MET A 54 1.36 -1.13 -7.69
N TYR A 55 0.98 -1.12 -8.97
CA TYR A 55 0.20 -2.20 -9.60
C TYR A 55 0.98 -2.66 -10.82
N PRO A 56 1.77 -3.73 -10.67
CA PRO A 56 3.00 -3.98 -11.43
C PRO A 56 3.01 -3.24 -12.79
N PRO A 57 3.75 -2.13 -13.03
CA PRO A 57 4.74 -1.34 -12.25
C PRO A 57 4.20 -0.18 -11.36
N LEU A 58 5.08 0.70 -10.83
CA LEU A 58 4.72 2.03 -10.29
C LEU A 58 4.04 2.84 -11.40
N ARG A 59 2.77 3.18 -11.20
CA ARG A 59 1.97 3.90 -12.18
C ARG A 59 1.46 5.20 -11.60
N ARG A 60 1.30 6.19 -12.49
CA ARG A 60 0.33 7.28 -12.30
C ARG A 60 -0.91 6.88 -13.09
N SER A 61 -1.89 6.31 -12.41
CA SER A 61 -3.20 5.98 -12.98
C SER A 61 -4.27 6.15 -11.90
N SER A 62 -5.50 5.71 -12.16
CA SER A 62 -6.55 5.76 -11.16
C SER A 62 -6.66 4.48 -10.33
N VAL A 63 -7.13 4.63 -9.09
CA VAL A 63 -7.66 3.56 -8.22
C VAL A 63 -9.13 3.86 -7.94
N SER A 64 -9.99 2.83 -7.99
CA SER A 64 -11.41 2.98 -7.69
C SER A 64 -11.63 3.18 -6.20
N LEU A 65 -12.20 4.33 -5.82
CA LEU A 65 -12.33 4.76 -4.43
C LEU A 65 -13.37 3.94 -3.66
N HIS A 66 -12.94 2.91 -2.95
CA HIS A 66 -13.84 2.12 -2.08
C HIS A 66 -13.57 2.34 -0.60
N VAL A 67 -12.33 2.69 -0.25
CA VAL A 67 -11.89 3.05 1.09
C VAL A 67 -10.94 4.23 0.96
N TRP A 68 -10.97 5.11 1.93
CA TRP A 68 -10.13 6.30 2.01
C TRP A 68 -9.70 6.52 3.46
N GLY A 69 -8.48 7.00 3.67
CA GLY A 69 -7.99 7.42 4.99
C GLY A 69 -6.88 8.44 4.85
N SER A 70 -6.71 9.29 5.87
CA SER A 70 -5.73 10.37 5.85
C SER A 70 -5.13 10.64 7.22
N VAL A 71 -3.89 11.12 7.22
CA VAL A 71 -3.25 11.79 8.36
C VAL A 71 -3.18 13.27 8.04
N THR A 72 -3.30 14.14 9.04
CA THR A 72 -3.01 15.56 8.88
C THR A 72 -1.53 15.72 8.57
N LEU A 73 -1.22 16.09 7.33
CA LEU A 73 0.14 16.34 6.87
C LEU A 73 0.46 17.83 6.97
N ASN A 74 1.66 18.15 7.47
CA ASN A 74 2.24 19.47 7.34
C ASN A 74 3.04 19.58 6.02
N GLN A 75 3.58 20.76 5.72
CA GLN A 75 4.34 20.97 4.48
C GLN A 75 5.64 20.13 4.42
N GLU A 76 6.31 19.94 5.56
CA GLU A 76 7.54 19.15 5.64
C GLU A 76 7.26 17.66 5.36
N ASP A 77 6.15 17.12 5.88
CA ASP A 77 5.69 15.77 5.57
C ASP A 77 5.50 15.62 4.05
N ILE A 78 4.75 16.56 3.44
CA ILE A 78 4.45 16.58 2.00
C ILE A 78 5.74 16.63 1.17
N ASP A 79 6.66 17.54 1.49
CA ASP A 79 7.92 17.71 0.77
C ASP A 79 8.79 16.45 0.85
N SER A 80 8.81 15.80 2.02
CA SER A 80 9.54 14.55 2.26
C SER A 80 8.96 13.39 1.45
N MET A 81 7.63 13.23 1.46
CA MET A 81 6.94 12.22 0.66
C MET A 81 7.14 12.44 -0.85
N GLU A 82 7.12 13.69 -1.32
CA GLU A 82 7.40 14.02 -2.73
C GLU A 82 8.83 13.64 -3.13
N MET A 83 9.80 14.02 -2.31
CA MET A 83 11.21 13.71 -2.50
C MET A 83 11.44 12.21 -2.60
N TYR A 84 10.87 11.43 -1.67
CA TYR A 84 10.97 9.97 -1.67
C TYR A 84 10.46 9.33 -2.96
N LEU A 85 9.28 9.73 -3.41
CA LEU A 85 8.67 9.18 -4.62
C LEU A 85 9.45 9.56 -5.88
N GLU A 86 10.06 10.74 -5.91
CA GLU A 86 10.96 11.15 -6.99
C GLU A 86 12.28 10.36 -6.98
N GLU A 87 12.82 10.03 -5.80
CA GLU A 87 13.98 9.13 -5.68
C GLU A 87 13.70 7.75 -6.27
N ILE A 88 12.56 7.12 -5.92
CA ILE A 88 12.14 5.83 -6.49
C ILE A 88 12.02 5.92 -8.02
N ARG A 89 11.42 7.00 -8.53
CA ARG A 89 11.29 7.22 -9.98
C ARG A 89 12.67 7.32 -10.65
N LYS A 90 13.62 8.02 -10.03
CA LYS A 90 15.02 8.13 -10.51
C LYS A 90 15.75 6.79 -10.47
N GLU A 91 15.58 6.01 -9.40
CA GLU A 91 16.09 4.62 -9.32
C GLU A 91 15.59 3.79 -10.49
N TYR A 92 14.28 3.79 -10.76
CA TYR A 92 13.70 2.98 -11.82
C TYR A 92 14.17 3.38 -13.22
N LYS A 93 14.32 4.69 -13.44
CA LYS A 93 14.88 5.22 -14.68
C LYS A 93 16.34 4.80 -14.86
N ARG A 94 17.17 4.91 -13.81
CA ARG A 94 18.59 4.52 -13.85
C ARG A 94 18.77 3.01 -14.06
N ALA A 95 17.99 2.19 -13.36
CA ALA A 95 18.03 0.73 -13.46
C ALA A 95 17.36 0.19 -14.74
N LYS A 96 16.74 1.06 -15.56
CA LYS A 96 15.99 0.70 -16.78
C LYS A 96 14.92 -0.35 -16.51
N VAL A 97 14.17 -0.17 -15.41
CA VAL A 97 13.09 -1.10 -15.01
C VAL A 97 11.70 -0.54 -15.20
N LEU A 98 11.55 0.70 -15.71
CA LEU A 98 10.24 1.37 -15.86
C LEU A 98 9.20 0.54 -16.63
N GLU A 99 9.65 -0.23 -17.63
CA GLU A 99 8.81 -1.08 -18.48
C GLU A 99 8.67 -2.52 -17.96
N ASP A 100 9.48 -2.92 -16.97
CA ASP A 100 9.48 -4.28 -16.41
C ASP A 100 8.87 -4.27 -15.00
N SER A 101 7.57 -4.50 -14.98
CA SER A 101 6.77 -4.55 -13.75
C SER A 101 7.23 -5.61 -12.75
N ARG A 102 7.74 -6.75 -13.22
CA ARG A 102 8.22 -7.85 -12.37
C ARG A 102 9.49 -7.46 -11.64
N ARG A 103 10.27 -6.53 -12.20
CA ARG A 103 11.48 -5.98 -11.56
C ARG A 103 11.19 -4.90 -10.54
N GLN A 104 9.97 -4.35 -10.49
CA GLN A 104 9.56 -3.33 -9.51
C GLN A 104 8.70 -3.88 -8.37
N TYR A 105 8.04 -5.03 -8.60
CA TYR A 105 7.06 -5.56 -7.66
C TYR A 105 7.61 -6.66 -6.76
N ILE A 106 7.13 -6.70 -5.52
CA ILE A 106 7.30 -7.78 -4.56
C ILE A 106 6.08 -7.81 -3.62
N ALA A 107 5.68 -8.97 -3.12
CA ALA A 107 4.64 -9.08 -2.08
C ALA A 107 5.27 -9.21 -0.69
N LEU A 108 6.34 -10.02 -0.57
CA LEU A 108 7.07 -10.26 0.67
C LEU A 108 8.60 -10.24 0.43
N PRO A 109 9.39 -9.47 1.20
CA PRO A 109 8.96 -8.41 2.13
C PRO A 109 8.18 -7.28 1.44
N HIS A 110 7.58 -6.37 2.20
CA HIS A 110 6.82 -5.24 1.65
C HIS A 110 7.70 -4.27 0.83
N VAL A 111 8.99 -4.21 1.15
CA VAL A 111 10.04 -3.53 0.38
C VAL A 111 11.29 -4.41 0.32
N ARG A 112 11.96 -4.45 -0.85
CA ARG A 112 13.26 -5.12 -1.01
C ARG A 112 14.22 -4.27 -1.82
N GLU A 113 15.41 -4.04 -1.30
CA GLU A 113 16.51 -3.46 -2.06
C GLU A 113 17.10 -4.47 -3.06
N VAL A 114 17.33 -4.01 -4.28
CA VAL A 114 18.10 -4.75 -5.29
C VAL A 114 19.43 -4.04 -5.43
N SER A 115 20.52 -4.72 -5.08
CA SER A 115 21.87 -4.15 -5.10
C SER A 115 22.74 -4.79 -6.18
N ASP A 116 23.79 -4.08 -6.58
CA ASP A 116 24.85 -4.63 -7.43
C ASP A 116 25.85 -5.50 -6.64
N GLU A 117 26.86 -6.03 -7.35
CA GLU A 117 27.91 -6.87 -6.75
C GLU A 117 28.75 -6.14 -5.68
N LEU A 118 28.72 -4.81 -5.66
CA LEU A 118 29.41 -3.96 -4.69
C LEU A 118 28.49 -3.55 -3.52
N GLY A 119 27.27 -4.09 -3.48
CA GLY A 119 26.28 -3.78 -2.45
C GLY A 119 25.59 -2.42 -2.63
N ARG A 120 25.77 -1.73 -3.77
CA ARG A 120 25.11 -0.45 -4.02
C ARG A 120 23.67 -0.68 -4.47
N THR A 121 22.71 -0.02 -3.83
CA THR A 121 21.29 -0.11 -4.18
C THR A 121 21.05 0.42 -5.60
N LEU A 122 20.59 -0.46 -6.49
CA LEU A 122 20.22 -0.14 -7.87
C LEU A 122 18.80 0.43 -7.91
N HIS A 123 17.86 -0.28 -7.28
CA HIS A 123 16.47 0.13 -7.13
C HIS A 123 15.77 -0.69 -6.05
N ARG A 124 14.63 -0.18 -5.56
CA ARG A 124 13.77 -0.89 -4.60
C ARG A 124 12.56 -1.54 -5.26
N LYS A 125 12.18 -2.74 -4.80
CA LYS A 125 10.89 -3.37 -5.14
C LYS A 125 9.89 -3.10 -4.02
N PHE A 126 8.62 -2.91 -4.37
CA PHE A 126 7.56 -2.68 -3.38
C PHE A 126 6.32 -3.53 -3.65
N SER A 127 5.55 -3.82 -2.60
CA SER A 127 4.11 -4.10 -2.73
C SER A 127 3.33 -2.79 -2.85
N CYS A 128 2.03 -2.84 -3.20
CA CYS A 128 1.19 -1.64 -3.21
C CYS A 128 1.14 -0.97 -1.82
N ALA A 129 0.92 -1.76 -0.78
CA ALA A 129 0.95 -1.28 0.60
C ALA A 129 2.35 -0.85 1.04
N GLY A 130 3.40 -1.57 0.61
CA GLY A 130 4.78 -1.26 0.95
C GLY A 130 5.24 0.08 0.40
N LEU A 131 4.84 0.44 -0.83
CA LEU A 131 5.14 1.76 -1.38
C LEU A 131 4.52 2.88 -0.52
N VAL A 132 3.24 2.71 -0.13
CA VAL A 132 2.53 3.70 0.70
C VAL A 132 3.21 3.82 2.05
N LEU A 133 3.43 2.70 2.74
CA LEU A 133 4.05 2.66 4.06
C LEU A 133 5.43 3.33 4.06
N GLU A 134 6.31 2.96 3.12
CA GLU A 134 7.66 3.51 3.06
C GLU A 134 7.66 5.01 2.68
N THR A 135 6.64 5.47 1.95
CA THR A 135 6.49 6.92 1.67
C THR A 135 6.14 7.69 2.94
N TYR A 136 5.21 7.18 3.75
CA TYR A 136 4.87 7.79 5.05
C TYR A 136 6.04 7.72 6.03
N ARG A 137 6.77 6.60 6.08
CA ARG A 137 7.97 6.44 6.92
C ARG A 137 9.07 7.44 6.60
N TYR A 138 9.24 7.77 5.32
CA TYR A 138 10.22 8.79 4.93
C TYR A 138 9.86 10.19 5.44
N ALA A 139 8.58 10.44 5.73
CA ALA A 139 8.08 11.63 6.42
C ALA A 139 7.92 11.41 7.94
N GLU A 140 8.64 10.44 8.51
CA GLU A 140 8.62 10.12 9.96
C GLU A 140 7.22 9.74 10.51
N ILE A 141 6.31 9.26 9.65
CA ILE A 141 5.02 8.72 10.05
C ILE A 141 5.02 7.21 9.82
N ASP A 142 5.20 6.42 10.88
CA ASP A 142 5.17 4.97 10.77
C ASP A 142 3.76 4.42 10.96
N LEU A 143 3.09 4.09 9.85
CA LEU A 143 1.69 3.66 9.91
C LEU A 143 1.54 2.26 10.52
N VAL A 144 2.42 1.31 10.22
CA VAL A 144 2.24 -0.11 10.56
C VAL A 144 3.55 -0.70 11.05
N ASN A 145 3.50 -1.44 12.16
CA ASN A 145 4.67 -2.14 12.67
C ASN A 145 5.03 -3.27 11.68
N THR A 146 6.26 -3.27 11.18
CA THR A 146 6.76 -4.27 10.22
C THR A 146 7.73 -5.29 10.81
N ASP A 147 7.79 -5.42 12.12
CA ASP A 147 8.54 -6.50 12.76
C ASP A 147 7.94 -7.85 12.36
N ASP A 148 8.77 -8.82 11.96
CA ASP A 148 8.29 -10.11 11.44
C ASP A 148 7.40 -10.86 12.44
N GLU A 149 7.61 -10.67 13.75
CA GLU A 149 6.80 -11.25 14.83
C GLU A 149 5.45 -10.54 15.03
N ALA A 150 5.32 -9.30 14.52
CA ALA A 150 4.12 -8.47 14.65
C ALA A 150 3.07 -8.78 13.57
N PHE A 151 3.46 -9.39 12.45
CA PHE A 151 2.51 -9.67 11.37
C PHE A 151 1.70 -10.96 11.60
N PRO A 152 0.36 -10.90 11.51
CA PRO A 152 -0.45 -12.10 11.45
C PRO A 152 -0.16 -12.84 10.14
N ARG A 153 -0.04 -14.16 10.22
CA ARG A 153 0.18 -15.02 9.06
C ARG A 153 -1.09 -15.13 8.23
N VAL A 154 -1.00 -14.74 6.96
CA VAL A 154 -2.10 -14.72 5.98
C VAL A 154 -2.08 -16.02 5.19
N SER A 155 -3.21 -16.73 5.11
CA SER A 155 -3.30 -17.96 4.34
C SER A 155 -3.27 -17.71 2.83
N LYS A 156 -2.94 -18.75 2.06
CA LYS A 156 -3.04 -18.70 0.59
C LYS A 156 -4.43 -18.30 0.11
N ASP A 157 -5.48 -18.83 0.74
CA ASP A 157 -6.86 -18.57 0.34
C ASP A 157 -7.24 -17.10 0.55
N ASP A 158 -6.78 -16.50 1.64
CA ASP A 158 -6.99 -15.08 1.92
C ASP A 158 -6.18 -14.20 0.95
N LEU A 159 -4.93 -14.59 0.63
CA LEU A 159 -4.09 -13.81 -0.28
C LEU A 159 -4.60 -13.74 -1.72
N ARG A 160 -5.43 -14.70 -2.18
CA ARG A 160 -6.02 -14.69 -3.53
C ARG A 160 -6.83 -13.43 -3.83
N GLY A 161 -7.33 -12.74 -2.82
CA GLY A 161 -8.05 -11.47 -2.99
C GLY A 161 -7.14 -10.30 -3.36
N CYS A 162 -5.86 -10.34 -3.00
CA CYS A 162 -4.88 -9.25 -3.23
C CYS A 162 -3.83 -9.62 -4.28
N TYR A 163 -3.50 -10.90 -4.40
CA TYR A 163 -2.36 -11.39 -5.17
C TYR A 163 -2.76 -12.60 -6.01
N PRO A 164 -2.26 -12.74 -7.25
CA PRO A 164 -2.48 -13.92 -8.08
C PRO A 164 -1.63 -15.13 -7.61
N VAL A 165 -1.91 -15.63 -6.40
CA VAL A 165 -1.14 -16.69 -5.70
C VAL A 165 -1.32 -18.10 -6.24
N ASP A 166 -2.12 -18.30 -7.29
CA ASP A 166 -2.34 -19.64 -7.86
C ASP A 166 -1.26 -20.08 -8.85
N GLN A 167 -0.28 -19.22 -9.13
CA GLN A 167 0.84 -19.51 -10.04
C GLN A 167 2.17 -19.52 -9.26
N SER A 168 2.80 -20.69 -9.11
CA SER A 168 4.03 -20.85 -8.31
C SER A 168 5.18 -19.93 -8.75
N GLN A 169 5.36 -19.75 -10.07
CA GLN A 169 6.36 -18.81 -10.61
C GLN A 169 6.07 -17.36 -10.21
N VAL A 170 4.79 -16.99 -10.12
CA VAL A 170 4.37 -15.64 -9.70
C VAL A 170 4.58 -15.47 -8.19
N MET A 171 4.30 -16.50 -7.39
CA MET A 171 4.59 -16.52 -5.96
C MET A 171 6.08 -16.33 -5.69
N SER A 172 6.95 -17.16 -6.28
CA SER A 172 8.40 -17.03 -6.11
C SER A 172 8.92 -15.67 -6.56
N GLY A 173 8.42 -15.15 -7.69
CA GLY A 173 8.78 -13.81 -8.18
C GLY A 173 8.34 -12.68 -7.24
N ALA A 174 7.24 -12.87 -6.52
CA ALA A 174 6.72 -11.98 -5.49
C ALA A 174 7.34 -12.19 -4.11
N GLY A 175 8.27 -13.14 -3.96
CA GLY A 175 8.95 -13.45 -2.70
C GLY A 175 8.14 -14.34 -1.74
N LEU A 176 7.08 -14.97 -2.23
CA LEU A 176 6.29 -15.96 -1.49
C LEU A 176 6.85 -17.36 -1.80
N ASP A 177 7.33 -18.06 -0.78
CA ASP A 177 7.78 -19.45 -0.90
C ASP A 177 6.57 -20.37 -1.16
N PRO A 178 6.46 -21.02 -2.34
CA PRO A 178 5.31 -21.85 -2.68
C PRO A 178 5.19 -23.13 -1.83
N SER A 179 6.20 -23.50 -1.04
CA SER A 179 6.13 -24.61 -0.10
C SER A 179 5.42 -24.25 1.21
N GLN A 180 5.24 -22.95 1.50
CA GLN A 180 4.52 -22.47 2.66
C GLN A 180 3.01 -22.37 2.38
N THR A 181 2.22 -22.37 3.45
CA THR A 181 0.75 -22.25 3.39
C THR A 181 0.25 -20.88 3.89
N GLU A 182 1.09 -20.16 4.64
CA GLU A 182 0.79 -18.85 5.19
C GLU A 182 2.05 -17.97 5.21
N TRP A 183 1.87 -16.65 5.10
CA TRP A 183 2.97 -15.68 5.01
C TRP A 183 2.68 -14.41 5.84
N PRO A 184 3.69 -13.77 6.45
CA PRO A 184 3.55 -12.49 7.15
C PRO A 184 3.55 -11.31 6.17
N VAL A 185 2.49 -11.15 5.38
CA VAL A 185 2.42 -10.13 4.31
C VAL A 185 1.80 -8.83 4.84
N LEU A 186 2.41 -7.68 4.51
CA LEU A 186 1.77 -6.38 4.67
C LEU A 186 0.57 -6.27 3.70
N LEU A 187 -0.65 -6.31 4.25
CA LEU A 187 -1.88 -6.15 3.48
C LEU A 187 -2.33 -4.69 3.41
N PRO A 188 -2.98 -4.27 2.31
CA PRO A 188 -3.52 -2.91 2.19
C PRO A 188 -4.46 -2.52 3.33
N ALA A 189 -5.27 -3.46 3.83
CA ALA A 189 -6.22 -3.20 4.90
C ALA A 189 -5.56 -2.75 6.21
N TYR A 190 -4.33 -3.17 6.51
CA TYR A 190 -3.61 -2.74 7.72
C TYR A 190 -3.30 -1.25 7.72
N LEU A 191 -3.08 -0.66 6.53
CA LEU A 191 -2.91 0.79 6.40
C LEU A 191 -4.20 1.51 6.80
N PHE A 192 -5.35 1.01 6.38
CA PHE A 192 -6.64 1.62 6.71
C PHE A 192 -7.01 1.46 8.19
N HIS A 193 -6.71 0.31 8.79
CA HIS A 193 -6.85 0.15 10.24
C HIS A 193 -5.94 1.11 11.02
N SER A 194 -4.72 1.32 10.56
CA SER A 194 -3.86 2.35 11.15
C SER A 194 -4.47 3.75 11.04
N LEU A 195 -4.97 4.09 9.84
CA LEU A 195 -5.56 5.39 9.52
C LEU A 195 -6.96 5.61 10.14
N ASP A 196 -7.60 4.59 10.69
CA ASP A 196 -8.86 4.72 11.45
C ASP A 196 -8.63 5.21 12.90
N ARG A 197 -7.37 5.30 13.33
CA ARG A 197 -7.00 5.84 14.63
C ARG A 197 -6.92 7.38 14.60
N PRO A 198 -6.99 8.05 15.76
CA PRO A 198 -6.69 9.48 15.87
C PRO A 198 -5.27 9.82 15.41
N ASP A 199 -5.08 10.98 14.79
CA ASP A 199 -3.77 11.45 14.30
C ASP A 199 -2.67 11.44 15.36
N GLU A 200 -3.00 11.79 16.62
CA GLU A 200 -2.06 11.73 17.75
C GLU A 200 -1.55 10.31 18.00
N GLU A 201 -2.43 9.31 17.92
CA GLU A 201 -2.06 7.89 18.09
C GLU A 201 -1.24 7.39 16.90
N ILE A 202 -1.61 7.79 15.68
CA ILE A 202 -0.86 7.41 14.45
C ILE A 202 0.58 7.89 14.51
N ARG A 203 0.81 9.11 15.02
CA ARG A 203 2.15 9.68 15.16
C ARG A 203 2.91 9.17 16.38
N ALA A 204 2.21 8.69 17.41
CA ALA A 204 2.83 8.17 18.61
C ALA A 204 3.35 6.73 18.44
N GLU A 205 2.57 5.87 17.81
CA GLU A 205 2.93 4.45 17.67
C GLU A 205 2.37 3.79 16.40
N PRO A 206 3.17 2.93 15.75
CA PRO A 206 2.72 2.20 14.58
C PRO A 206 1.62 1.19 14.95
N TYR A 207 0.68 1.00 14.03
CA TYR A 207 -0.40 0.04 14.23
C TYR A 207 0.13 -1.39 14.25
N LEU A 208 -0.36 -2.21 15.18
CA LEU A 208 -0.04 -3.63 15.30
C LEU A 208 -1.16 -4.46 14.64
N PRO A 209 -0.93 -5.05 13.45
CA PRO A 209 -1.97 -5.82 12.78
C PRO A 209 -2.37 -7.07 13.56
N GLN A 210 -3.65 -7.39 13.56
CA GLN A 210 -4.22 -8.57 14.21
C GLN A 210 -4.84 -9.51 13.18
N LYS A 211 -5.04 -10.76 13.61
CA LYS A 211 -5.73 -11.76 12.80
C LYS A 211 -7.18 -11.31 12.54
N GLY A 212 -7.53 -11.10 11.28
CA GLY A 212 -8.85 -10.58 10.88
C GLY A 212 -8.78 -9.25 10.15
N ASP A 213 -7.71 -8.48 10.36
CA ASP A 213 -7.56 -7.11 9.84
C ASP A 213 -7.27 -7.04 8.34
N TRP A 214 -7.27 -8.19 7.66
CA TRP A 214 -7.32 -8.29 6.20
C TRP A 214 -8.60 -7.68 5.60
N PHE A 215 -9.66 -7.55 6.41
CA PHE A 215 -10.92 -6.93 6.03
C PHE A 215 -11.02 -5.53 6.61
N PHE A 216 -11.56 -4.59 5.83
CA PHE A 216 -11.91 -3.26 6.34
C PHE A 216 -13.43 -3.05 6.19
N PRO A 217 -14.13 -2.68 7.27
CA PRO A 217 -15.59 -2.64 7.27
C PRO A 217 -16.14 -1.66 6.24
N ARG A 218 -17.32 -1.97 5.71
CA ARG A 218 -18.14 -0.95 5.05
C ARG A 218 -18.90 -0.22 6.14
N VAL A 219 -19.02 1.10 6.04
CA VAL A 219 -20.00 1.81 6.84
C VAL A 219 -21.38 1.43 6.30
N THR A 220 -22.08 0.54 6.98
CA THR A 220 -23.51 0.32 6.78
C THR A 220 -24.24 1.31 7.66
N VAL A 221 -24.67 2.44 7.07
CA VAL A 221 -25.68 3.31 7.68
C VAL A 221 -27.07 2.75 7.40
#